data_AF-A0A2N2T9D4-F1
#
_entry.id   AF-A0A2N2T9D4-F1
#
_cell.length_a   1.000
_cell.length_b   1.000
_cell.length_c   1.000
_cell.angle_alpha   90.00
_cell.angle_beta   90.00
_cell.angle_gamma   90.00
#
_symmetry.space_group_name_H-M   'P 1'
#
loop_
_entity.id
_entity.type
_entity.pdbx_description
1 polymer ?
#
loop_
_entity_poly.entity_id
_entity_poly.type
_entity_poly.pdbx_seq_one_letter_code
_entity_poly.pdbx_strand_id
1 'polypeptide(L)'
;GKLGGGELNFSSDIDLIFAYPEAGESDGGRPLAAETGFLRQGQRLIQLLDEVTHEGFCHRVDMRLRPFGTSGRLALSFAAMEDYYQREGRDWERYAWIKARPLTGSRHDELMAIVRPFVFRKYLDFGAFAAIRDLHVQIRREVARREMADNIKLGPGGIREIEFTAQVIQLIRGGKIAALQQRPTLTVLGELVNSGLMTADARQELAAAYDFLRRLEHRLQYLDDAQTQQLPDDAESQAMLAEAMDFPDYAALIAVLDRHRHKVTRHFEQMFAAPQTDQMSHPLTAVCGGTADAAATRALLENAGYDDPQRVLATLDALRQHAARLAESTQLLLNTLLPPALEVIGSQPDPMATLERFAALVQSIARRSTYLALLAEYPAALRQLVRLLAASPWAAQVLTQQPQLLDELISPQSLMSVPDWAQLAAQLRDELDARPGDTEAQLDALRRFKQVQTLRLLAQDVAGRLTLEALSDHLSNLADTLLGETLARCWAGLKTRHRDTPRFAVVGYGKLGGRELGYASDLDLVFLYDDADERAQEIYARLTQRINTWLGTHTPAGILYETDLRLRPDGAAGLLVSSVEAFRNYQLHHAWTWEHQALTRARFVCGDAAI
;
A
#
# COMPACT_ATOMS: atom_id res chain seq x y z
N GLY A 1 -4.04 7.10 -21.87
CA GLY A 1 -2.86 7.70 -21.21
C GLY A 1 -3.15 9.08 -20.67
N LYS A 2 -2.43 10.11 -21.14
CA LYS A 2 -2.44 11.48 -20.59
C LYS A 2 -3.82 12.16 -20.62
N LEU A 3 -4.65 11.89 -21.63
CA LEU A 3 -6.04 12.39 -21.70
C LEU A 3 -6.88 11.98 -20.49
N GLY A 4 -6.82 10.69 -20.12
CA GLY A 4 -7.59 10.16 -18.99
C GLY A 4 -7.05 10.66 -17.64
N GLY A 5 -5.74 10.93 -17.56
CA GLY A 5 -5.10 11.58 -16.41
C GLY A 5 -5.43 13.07 -16.25
N GLY A 6 -6.00 13.73 -17.27
CA GLY A 6 -6.16 15.19 -17.28
C GLY A 6 -4.83 15.93 -17.47
N GLU A 7 -3.87 15.28 -18.14
CA GLU A 7 -2.47 15.69 -18.22
C GLU A 7 -2.00 15.72 -19.69
N LEU A 8 -2.87 16.08 -20.64
CA LEU A 8 -2.60 16.02 -22.08
C LEU A 8 -1.38 16.87 -22.47
N ASN A 9 -0.62 16.39 -23.46
CA ASN A 9 0.44 17.18 -24.09
C ASN A 9 -0.18 18.20 -25.06
N PHE A 10 0.60 19.20 -25.49
CA PHE A 10 0.12 20.18 -26.45
C PHE A 10 -0.15 19.53 -27.82
N SER A 11 0.86 18.87 -28.39
CA SER A 11 0.73 18.03 -29.58
C SER A 11 0.72 16.57 -29.13
N SER A 12 -0.46 15.94 -29.17
CA SER A 12 -0.68 14.58 -28.65
C SER A 12 -1.73 13.82 -29.42
N ASP A 13 -1.54 12.51 -29.53
CA ASP A 13 -2.63 11.59 -29.82
C ASP A 13 -3.60 11.53 -28.62
N ILE A 14 -4.85 11.18 -28.90
CA ILE A 14 -5.84 10.81 -27.88
C ILE A 14 -6.04 9.30 -27.90
N ASP A 15 -5.64 8.64 -26.80
CA ASP A 15 -5.86 7.20 -26.64
C ASP A 15 -7.31 6.93 -26.23
N LEU A 16 -8.07 6.22 -27.08
CA LEU A 16 -9.49 5.93 -26.85
C LEU A 16 -9.78 4.42 -26.84
N ILE A 17 -10.78 4.04 -26.03
CA ILE A 17 -11.38 2.70 -26.02
C ILE A 17 -12.89 2.91 -26.10
N PHE A 18 -13.55 2.24 -27.05
CA PHE A 18 -15.00 2.30 -27.17
C PHE A 18 -15.64 1.07 -26.53
N ALA A 19 -16.68 1.30 -25.73
CA ALA A 19 -17.45 0.26 -25.07
C ALA A 19 -18.93 0.59 -25.09
N TYR A 20 -19.78 -0.44 -25.07
CA TYR A 20 -21.23 -0.31 -25.00
C TYR A 20 -21.84 -1.30 -24.00
N PRO A 21 -22.98 -1.01 -23.38
CA PRO A 21 -23.45 -1.79 -22.22
C PRO A 21 -23.90 -3.21 -22.57
N GLU A 22 -24.76 -3.33 -23.58
CA GLU A 22 -25.52 -4.55 -23.83
C GLU A 22 -25.63 -4.86 -25.33
N ALA A 23 -25.82 -6.15 -25.63
CA ALA A 23 -26.23 -6.57 -26.96
C ALA A 23 -27.69 -6.15 -27.22
N GLY A 24 -28.05 -6.03 -28.49
CA GLY A 24 -29.41 -5.65 -28.89
C GLY A 24 -29.45 -5.26 -30.36
N GLU A 25 -30.57 -4.72 -30.79
CA GLU A 25 -30.77 -4.18 -32.13
C GLU A 25 -31.21 -2.72 -32.06
N SER A 26 -30.78 -1.91 -33.04
CA SER A 26 -31.25 -0.52 -33.16
C SER A 26 -32.73 -0.47 -33.55
N ASP A 27 -33.45 0.54 -33.07
CA ASP A 27 -34.88 0.79 -33.33
C ASP A 27 -35.18 1.48 -34.67
N GLY A 28 -34.17 1.69 -35.51
CA GLY A 28 -34.31 2.32 -36.83
C GLY A 28 -35.00 1.43 -37.87
N GLY A 29 -35.40 2.02 -39.00
CA GLY A 29 -36.12 1.33 -40.09
C GLY A 29 -35.37 0.16 -40.75
N ARG A 30 -34.07 -0.02 -40.45
CA ARG A 30 -33.30 -1.24 -40.69
C ARG A 30 -32.52 -1.58 -39.41
N PRO A 31 -33.03 -2.49 -38.56
CA PRO A 31 -32.36 -2.87 -37.33
C PRO A 31 -30.94 -3.37 -37.60
N LEU A 32 -29.98 -2.82 -36.87
CA LEU A 32 -28.60 -3.27 -36.84
C LEU A 32 -28.32 -3.86 -35.47
N ALA A 33 -27.64 -5.00 -35.44
CA ALA A 33 -27.05 -5.49 -34.20
C ALA A 33 -26.17 -4.40 -33.58
N ALA A 34 -26.23 -4.24 -32.25
CA ALA A 34 -25.53 -3.23 -31.48
C ALA A 34 -24.04 -3.19 -31.82
N GLU A 35 -23.40 -4.36 -31.96
CA GLU A 35 -22.00 -4.47 -32.39
C GLU A 35 -21.72 -3.73 -33.71
N THR A 36 -22.54 -3.98 -34.73
CA THR A 36 -22.41 -3.34 -36.05
C THR A 36 -22.69 -1.84 -35.97
N GLY A 37 -23.70 -1.45 -35.19
CA GLY A 37 -24.07 -0.05 -34.97
C GLY A 37 -22.92 0.74 -34.34
N PHE A 38 -22.41 0.27 -33.20
CA PHE A 38 -21.32 0.92 -32.47
C PHE A 38 -19.98 0.85 -33.19
N LEU A 39 -19.71 -0.21 -33.98
CA LEU A 39 -18.55 -0.25 -34.87
C LEU A 39 -18.58 0.91 -35.87
N ARG A 40 -19.71 1.10 -36.58
CA ARG A 40 -19.88 2.18 -37.56
C ARG A 40 -19.80 3.56 -36.90
N GLN A 41 -20.43 3.71 -35.73
CA GLN A 41 -20.37 4.96 -34.97
C GLN A 41 -18.94 5.28 -34.53
N GLY A 42 -18.19 4.29 -34.03
CA GLY A 42 -16.80 4.45 -33.64
C GLY A 42 -15.90 4.83 -34.84
N GLN A 43 -16.08 4.18 -35.99
CA GLN A 43 -15.35 4.53 -37.21
C GLN A 43 -15.63 5.97 -37.66
N ARG A 44 -16.90 6.39 -37.61
CA ARG A 44 -17.28 7.75 -37.97
C ARG A 44 -16.71 8.77 -36.98
N LEU A 45 -16.69 8.47 -35.69
CA LEU A 45 -16.09 9.33 -34.68
C LEU A 45 -14.59 9.51 -34.90
N ILE A 46 -13.86 8.41 -35.14
CA ILE A 46 -12.42 8.47 -35.46
C ILE A 46 -12.19 9.32 -36.70
N GLN A 47 -12.97 9.08 -37.77
CA GLN A 47 -12.87 9.86 -38.99
C GLN A 47 -13.07 11.35 -38.73
N LEU A 48 -14.10 11.74 -37.98
CA LEU A 48 -14.37 13.16 -37.68
C LEU A 48 -13.26 13.83 -36.86
N LEU A 49 -12.49 13.06 -36.09
CA LEU A 49 -11.41 13.59 -35.26
C LEU A 49 -10.07 13.67 -36.00
N ASP A 50 -9.76 12.62 -36.77
CA ASP A 50 -8.43 12.38 -37.36
C ASP A 50 -8.31 12.84 -38.83
N GLU A 51 -9.44 12.98 -39.54
CA GLU A 51 -9.42 13.38 -40.96
C GLU A 51 -8.88 14.81 -41.12
N VAL A 52 -7.82 14.94 -41.93
CA VAL A 52 -7.23 16.23 -42.27
C VAL A 52 -8.08 16.92 -43.34
N THR A 53 -8.68 18.04 -42.96
CA THR A 53 -9.44 18.93 -43.84
C THR A 53 -8.63 20.18 -44.17
N HIS A 54 -9.25 21.13 -44.90
CA HIS A 54 -8.65 22.45 -45.14
C HIS A 54 -8.44 23.28 -43.86
N GLU A 55 -9.14 22.95 -42.78
CA GLU A 55 -8.94 23.56 -41.44
C GLU A 55 -7.94 22.77 -40.57
N GLY A 56 -7.32 21.71 -41.11
CA GLY A 56 -6.50 20.76 -40.36
C GLY A 56 -7.31 19.59 -39.84
N PHE A 57 -6.88 19.01 -38.71
CA PHE A 57 -7.53 17.88 -38.02
C PHE A 57 -7.82 18.28 -36.57
N CYS A 58 -8.74 17.58 -35.88
CA CYS A 58 -9.01 17.87 -34.47
C CYS A 58 -7.95 17.23 -33.57
N HIS A 59 -7.88 15.89 -33.61
CA HIS A 59 -6.90 15.12 -32.84
C HIS A 59 -6.61 13.80 -33.55
N ARG A 60 -5.34 13.40 -33.52
CA ARG A 60 -4.93 12.05 -33.93
C ARG A 60 -5.46 11.04 -32.92
N VAL A 61 -6.10 9.98 -33.39
CA VAL A 61 -6.75 8.99 -32.51
C VAL A 61 -5.95 7.69 -32.46
N ASP A 62 -5.57 7.28 -31.25
CA ASP A 62 -4.93 5.98 -31.02
C ASP A 62 -5.89 4.99 -30.35
N MET A 63 -6.20 3.90 -31.06
CA MET A 63 -7.08 2.82 -30.58
C MET A 63 -6.32 1.56 -30.13
N ARG A 64 -4.98 1.59 -30.06
CA ARG A 64 -4.14 0.39 -29.82
C ARG A 64 -4.24 -0.18 -28.42
N LEU A 65 -4.70 0.61 -27.44
CA LEU A 65 -4.85 0.16 -26.04
C LEU A 65 -6.16 -0.60 -25.76
N ARG A 66 -7.03 -0.79 -26.77
CA ARG A 66 -8.27 -1.57 -26.61
C ARG A 66 -7.97 -3.08 -26.48
N PRO A 67 -8.89 -3.88 -25.89
CA PRO A 67 -8.78 -5.34 -25.87
C PRO A 67 -8.39 -5.95 -27.21
N PHE A 68 -7.42 -6.87 -27.19
CA PHE A 68 -6.81 -7.50 -28.38
C PHE A 68 -6.06 -6.53 -29.33
N GLY A 69 -5.81 -5.29 -28.90
CA GLY A 69 -5.05 -4.30 -29.65
C GLY A 69 -5.63 -4.01 -31.04
N THR A 70 -4.76 -3.87 -32.03
CA THR A 70 -5.15 -3.57 -33.43
C THR A 70 -6.01 -4.65 -34.07
N SER A 71 -5.88 -5.91 -33.62
CA SER A 71 -6.65 -7.05 -34.12
C SER A 71 -8.02 -7.18 -33.44
N GLY A 72 -8.26 -6.42 -32.36
CA GLY A 72 -9.51 -6.42 -31.63
C GLY A 72 -10.62 -5.63 -32.29
N ARG A 73 -11.86 -5.95 -31.91
CA ARG A 73 -13.05 -5.17 -32.27
C ARG A 73 -12.87 -3.72 -31.83
N LEU A 74 -13.39 -2.78 -32.63
CA LEU A 74 -13.26 -1.35 -32.33
C LEU A 74 -14.06 -0.94 -31.09
N ALA A 75 -15.23 -1.54 -30.90
CA ALA A 75 -16.10 -1.37 -29.75
C ALA A 75 -16.44 -2.74 -29.15
N LEU A 76 -16.39 -2.85 -27.82
CA LEU A 76 -16.75 -4.08 -27.09
C LEU A 76 -17.96 -3.87 -26.19
N SER A 77 -18.77 -4.92 -26.01
CA SER A 77 -19.79 -4.91 -24.96
C SER A 77 -19.14 -4.96 -23.58
N PHE A 78 -19.83 -4.50 -22.54
CA PHE A 78 -19.34 -4.60 -21.15
C PHE A 78 -19.07 -6.05 -20.76
N ALA A 79 -19.97 -6.98 -21.14
CA ALA A 79 -19.78 -8.41 -20.91
C ALA A 79 -18.52 -8.96 -21.60
N ALA A 80 -18.28 -8.62 -22.87
CA ALA A 80 -17.09 -9.06 -23.58
C ALA A 80 -15.80 -8.46 -23.00
N MET A 81 -15.87 -7.22 -22.50
CA MET A 81 -14.75 -6.55 -21.85
C MET A 81 -14.44 -7.19 -20.49
N GLU A 82 -15.47 -7.56 -19.71
CA GLU A 82 -15.31 -8.30 -18.46
C GLU A 82 -14.66 -9.66 -18.70
N ASP A 83 -15.19 -10.45 -19.64
CA ASP A 83 -14.63 -11.76 -20.01
C ASP A 83 -13.15 -11.64 -20.43
N TYR A 84 -12.81 -10.61 -21.22
CA TYR A 84 -11.44 -10.36 -21.65
C TYR A 84 -10.52 -10.09 -20.46
N TYR A 85 -10.86 -9.13 -19.59
CA TYR A 85 -10.00 -8.76 -18.47
C TYR A 85 -9.86 -9.85 -17.42
N GLN A 86 -10.88 -10.70 -17.26
CA GLN A 86 -10.80 -11.85 -16.36
C GLN A 86 -9.89 -12.97 -16.90
N ARG A 87 -9.86 -13.21 -18.22
CA ARG A 87 -9.18 -14.38 -18.82
C ARG A 87 -7.84 -14.07 -19.47
N GLU A 88 -7.75 -12.95 -20.19
CA GLU A 88 -6.66 -12.61 -21.11
C GLU A 88 -5.91 -11.32 -20.68
N GLY A 89 -6.46 -10.58 -19.72
CA GLY A 89 -5.99 -9.26 -19.31
C GLY A 89 -4.55 -9.28 -18.77
N ARG A 90 -3.65 -8.58 -19.46
CA ARG A 90 -2.22 -8.54 -19.18
C ARG A 90 -1.87 -7.47 -18.14
N ASP A 91 -0.76 -7.66 -17.43
CA ASP A 91 -0.35 -6.72 -16.37
C ASP A 91 -0.03 -5.30 -16.87
N TRP A 92 0.52 -5.16 -18.09
CA TRP A 92 0.72 -3.83 -18.67
C TRP A 92 -0.61 -3.13 -19.00
N GLU A 93 -1.68 -3.87 -19.28
CA GLU A 93 -3.00 -3.27 -19.50
C GLU A 93 -3.55 -2.70 -18.19
N ARG A 94 -3.28 -3.36 -17.05
CA ARG A 94 -3.60 -2.81 -15.72
C ARG A 94 -2.92 -1.46 -15.54
N TYR A 95 -1.65 -1.35 -15.90
CA TYR A 95 -0.89 -0.10 -15.85
C TYR A 95 -1.52 1.00 -16.74
N ALA A 96 -1.95 0.66 -17.96
CA ALA A 96 -2.61 1.60 -18.87
C ALA A 96 -3.97 2.06 -18.32
N TRP A 97 -4.76 1.16 -17.75
CA TRP A 97 -6.10 1.44 -17.22
C TRP A 97 -6.13 2.30 -15.97
N ILE A 98 -5.02 2.42 -15.21
CA ILE A 98 -4.91 3.35 -14.07
C ILE A 98 -5.32 4.77 -14.47
N LYS A 99 -4.94 5.20 -15.69
CA LYS A 99 -5.24 6.53 -16.20
C LYS A 99 -6.61 6.64 -16.87
N ALA A 100 -7.33 5.54 -17.09
CA ALA A 100 -8.55 5.56 -17.87
C ALA A 100 -9.66 6.35 -17.17
N ARG A 101 -10.35 7.20 -17.93
CA ARG A 101 -11.47 8.02 -17.47
C ARG A 101 -12.59 7.96 -18.50
N PRO A 102 -13.84 7.70 -18.09
CA PRO A 102 -14.98 7.84 -18.99
C PRO A 102 -15.09 9.30 -19.45
N LEU A 103 -15.17 9.52 -20.76
CA LEU A 103 -15.35 10.84 -21.37
C LEU A 103 -16.83 11.13 -21.67
N THR A 104 -17.58 10.09 -22.03
CA THR A 104 -18.98 10.17 -22.46
C THR A 104 -19.78 8.97 -21.96
N GLY A 105 -21.12 9.07 -22.01
CA GLY A 105 -22.05 8.00 -21.63
C GLY A 105 -22.58 8.13 -20.20
N SER A 106 -23.73 7.50 -19.92
CA SER A 106 -24.42 7.58 -18.62
C SER A 106 -24.21 6.36 -17.72
N ARG A 107 -23.81 5.21 -18.29
CA ARG A 107 -23.61 3.94 -17.57
C ARG A 107 -22.13 3.69 -17.23
N HIS A 108 -21.38 4.75 -16.94
CA HIS A 108 -19.94 4.61 -16.69
C HIS A 108 -19.62 3.88 -15.38
N ASP A 109 -20.48 3.96 -14.37
CA ASP A 109 -20.25 3.29 -13.09
C ASP A 109 -20.25 1.77 -13.22
N GLU A 110 -21.08 1.22 -14.11
CA GLU A 110 -21.10 -0.20 -14.45
C GLU A 110 -19.79 -0.64 -15.11
N LEU A 111 -19.28 0.13 -16.09
CA LEU A 111 -17.98 -0.13 -16.70
C LEU A 111 -16.84 -0.07 -15.68
N MET A 112 -16.87 0.94 -14.80
CA MET A 112 -15.84 1.10 -13.78
C MET A 112 -15.91 -0.03 -12.73
N ALA A 113 -17.08 -0.60 -12.45
CA ALA A 113 -17.21 -1.76 -11.57
C ALA A 113 -16.53 -3.01 -12.14
N ILE A 114 -16.45 -3.15 -13.47
CA ILE A 114 -15.73 -4.24 -14.16
C ILE A 114 -14.22 -3.99 -14.15
N VAL A 115 -13.79 -2.77 -14.48
CA VAL A 115 -12.37 -2.43 -14.67
C VAL A 115 -11.63 -2.28 -13.34
N ARG A 116 -12.28 -1.72 -12.31
CA ARG A 116 -11.63 -1.38 -11.04
C ARG A 116 -11.03 -2.60 -10.33
N PRO A 117 -11.70 -3.77 -10.24
CA PRO A 117 -11.11 -4.99 -9.70
C PRO A 117 -9.95 -5.55 -10.55
N PHE A 118 -9.99 -5.36 -11.87
CA PHE A 118 -8.92 -5.78 -12.78
C PHE A 118 -7.62 -4.98 -12.53
N VAL A 119 -7.74 -3.67 -12.33
CA VAL A 119 -6.60 -2.77 -12.07
C VAL A 119 -6.13 -2.86 -10.62
N PHE A 120 -7.03 -2.69 -9.66
CA PHE A 120 -6.71 -2.52 -8.23
C PHE A 120 -7.02 -3.79 -7.45
N ARG A 121 -6.13 -4.77 -7.58
CA ARG A 121 -6.25 -6.06 -6.90
C ARG A 121 -6.15 -5.90 -5.37
N LYS A 122 -7.06 -6.52 -4.62
CA LYS A 122 -7.00 -6.58 -3.15
C LYS A 122 -5.78 -7.40 -2.65
N TYR A 123 -5.38 -8.39 -3.43
CA TYR A 123 -4.25 -9.27 -3.17
C TYR A 123 -3.39 -9.37 -4.43
N LEU A 124 -2.09 -9.19 -4.31
CA LEU A 124 -1.15 -9.35 -5.42
C LEU A 124 -0.59 -10.76 -5.38
N ASP A 125 -0.57 -11.39 -6.54
CA ASP A 125 0.09 -12.66 -6.72
C ASP A 125 1.56 -12.52 -7.14
N PHE A 126 2.27 -13.64 -7.24
CA PHE A 126 3.65 -13.64 -7.74
C PHE A 126 3.75 -13.04 -9.15
N GLY A 127 2.84 -13.43 -10.05
CA GLY A 127 2.83 -12.96 -11.42
C GLY A 127 2.73 -11.44 -11.49
N ALA A 128 1.92 -10.84 -10.62
CA ALA A 128 1.77 -9.40 -10.49
C ALA A 128 3.08 -8.68 -10.17
N PHE A 129 3.83 -9.16 -9.18
CA PHE A 129 5.11 -8.55 -8.79
C PHE A 129 6.19 -8.75 -9.86
N ALA A 130 6.27 -9.95 -10.42
CA ALA A 130 7.19 -10.25 -11.52
C ALA A 130 6.92 -9.34 -12.74
N ALA A 131 5.66 -9.18 -13.12
CA ALA A 131 5.29 -8.34 -14.26
C ALA A 131 5.58 -6.86 -14.02
N ILE A 132 5.37 -6.37 -12.80
CA ILE A 132 5.76 -5.02 -12.39
C ILE A 132 7.27 -4.80 -12.52
N ARG A 133 8.07 -5.79 -12.07
CA ARG A 133 9.53 -5.74 -12.22
C ARG A 133 9.94 -5.81 -13.69
N ASP A 134 9.34 -6.69 -14.47
CA ASP A 134 9.67 -6.83 -15.89
C ASP A 134 9.41 -5.50 -16.62
N LEU A 135 8.36 -4.76 -16.22
CA LEU A 135 8.11 -3.40 -16.69
C LEU A 135 9.21 -2.42 -16.24
N HIS A 136 9.67 -2.47 -14.98
CA HIS A 136 10.80 -1.66 -14.49
C HIS A 136 12.10 -1.95 -15.26
N VAL A 137 12.45 -3.23 -15.43
CA VAL A 137 13.64 -3.69 -16.17
C VAL A 137 13.55 -3.29 -17.65
N GLN A 138 12.37 -3.42 -18.26
CA GLN A 138 12.15 -2.99 -19.63
C GLN A 138 12.40 -1.49 -19.79
N ILE A 139 11.86 -0.67 -18.88
CA ILE A 139 12.10 0.79 -18.87
C ILE A 139 13.60 1.07 -18.70
N ARG A 140 14.29 0.43 -17.75
CA ARG A 140 15.74 0.62 -17.56
C ARG A 140 16.56 0.27 -18.80
N ARG A 141 16.24 -0.85 -19.47
CA ARG A 141 16.93 -1.29 -20.69
C ARG A 141 16.71 -0.32 -21.85
N GLU A 142 15.52 0.27 -21.93
CA GLU A 142 15.18 1.27 -22.94
C GLU A 142 15.98 2.57 -22.69
N VAL A 143 16.00 3.04 -21.43
CA VAL A 143 16.76 4.20 -20.95
C VAL A 143 18.27 4.07 -21.18
N ALA A 144 18.84 2.88 -21.00
CA ALA A 144 20.28 2.64 -21.14
C ALA A 144 20.81 2.77 -22.58
N ARG A 145 19.93 2.92 -23.58
CA ARG A 145 20.33 3.16 -24.97
C ARG A 145 20.81 4.60 -25.11
N ARG A 146 22.01 4.79 -25.67
CA ARG A 146 22.65 6.12 -25.84
C ARG A 146 21.75 7.14 -26.56
N GLU A 147 20.94 6.68 -27.50
CA GLU A 147 19.99 7.49 -28.29
C GLU A 147 18.84 8.09 -27.46
N MET A 148 18.64 7.66 -26.20
CA MET A 148 17.56 8.12 -25.34
C MET A 148 17.97 9.26 -24.39
N ALA A 149 19.25 9.62 -24.30
CA ALA A 149 19.73 10.66 -23.38
C ALA A 149 19.05 12.02 -23.60
N ASP A 150 18.81 12.36 -24.87
CA ASP A 150 18.19 13.62 -25.28
C ASP A 150 16.66 13.55 -25.30
N ASN A 151 16.08 12.38 -25.00
CA ASN A 151 14.63 12.23 -24.90
C ASN A 151 14.15 12.56 -23.47
N ILE A 152 13.34 13.60 -23.32
CA ILE A 152 12.89 14.06 -21.99
C ILE A 152 11.83 13.14 -21.35
N LYS A 153 11.21 12.26 -22.14
CA LYS A 153 10.17 11.33 -21.68
C LYS A 153 10.73 9.95 -21.39
N LEU A 154 11.54 9.41 -22.29
CA LEU A 154 12.08 8.04 -22.28
C LEU A 154 13.53 7.97 -21.80
N GLY A 155 14.24 9.09 -21.73
CA GLY A 155 15.60 9.14 -21.23
C GLY A 155 15.70 9.00 -19.72
N PRO A 156 16.94 8.91 -19.18
CA PRO A 156 17.18 8.77 -17.75
C PRO A 156 16.53 9.91 -16.96
N GLY A 157 15.75 9.57 -15.94
CA GLY A 157 15.07 10.56 -15.11
C GLY A 157 13.94 11.30 -15.82
N GLY A 158 13.45 10.77 -16.94
CA GLY A 158 12.40 11.36 -17.75
C GLY A 158 10.99 11.20 -17.16
N ILE A 159 10.01 11.78 -17.87
CA ILE A 159 8.59 11.80 -17.45
C ILE A 159 8.05 10.40 -17.16
N ARG A 160 8.44 9.39 -17.96
CA ARG A 160 7.96 8.01 -17.82
C ARG A 160 8.42 7.36 -16.51
N GLU A 161 9.62 7.66 -16.03
CA GLU A 161 10.10 7.14 -14.73
C GLU A 161 9.25 7.69 -13.59
N ILE A 162 8.88 8.98 -13.62
CA ILE A 162 8.00 9.59 -12.60
C ILE A 162 6.60 8.98 -12.62
N GLU A 163 6.01 8.84 -13.82
CA GLU A 163 4.71 8.20 -13.99
C GLU A 163 4.74 6.77 -13.46
N PHE A 164 5.80 6.01 -13.76
CA PHE A 164 6.01 4.66 -13.26
C PHE A 164 6.13 4.61 -11.73
N THR A 165 6.89 5.53 -11.12
CA THR A 165 7.03 5.63 -9.66
C THR A 165 5.70 5.78 -8.96
N ALA A 166 4.82 6.65 -9.46
CA ALA A 166 3.49 6.81 -8.91
C ALA A 166 2.61 5.58 -9.15
N GLN A 167 2.52 5.13 -10.42
CA GLN A 167 1.57 4.11 -10.85
C GLN A 167 1.87 2.72 -10.31
N VAL A 168 3.15 2.37 -10.10
CA VAL A 168 3.46 1.06 -9.54
C VAL A 168 2.94 0.92 -8.11
N ILE A 169 3.03 1.99 -7.30
CA ILE A 169 2.53 1.95 -5.93
C ILE A 169 1.00 1.92 -5.94
N GLN A 170 0.35 2.53 -6.94
CA GLN A 170 -1.09 2.36 -7.15
C GLN A 170 -1.46 0.91 -7.48
N LEU A 171 -0.68 0.21 -8.32
CA LEU A 171 -0.90 -1.22 -8.59
C LEU A 171 -0.71 -2.07 -7.33
N ILE A 172 0.26 -1.71 -6.48
CA ILE A 172 0.59 -2.48 -5.28
C ILE A 172 -0.42 -2.21 -4.15
N ARG A 173 -0.84 -0.96 -3.95
CA ARG A 173 -1.59 -0.52 -2.75
C ARG A 173 -2.98 0.00 -3.05
N GLY A 174 -3.29 0.35 -4.30
CA GLY A 174 -4.58 0.93 -4.68
C GLY A 174 -5.78 0.02 -4.41
N GLY A 175 -5.62 -1.31 -4.40
CA GLY A 175 -6.70 -2.24 -4.02
C GLY A 175 -7.08 -2.20 -2.53
N LYS A 176 -6.17 -1.72 -1.68
CA LYS A 176 -6.37 -1.59 -0.22
C LYS A 176 -6.64 -0.14 0.19
N ILE A 177 -6.01 0.82 -0.48
CA ILE A 177 -6.08 2.25 -0.19
C ILE A 177 -6.83 2.94 -1.34
N ALA A 178 -8.13 3.18 -1.14
CA ALA A 178 -8.99 3.77 -2.17
C ALA A 178 -8.52 5.16 -2.62
N ALA A 179 -7.90 5.92 -1.72
CA ALA A 179 -7.30 7.23 -2.02
C ALA A 179 -6.22 7.15 -3.11
N LEU A 180 -5.55 6.01 -3.31
CA LEU A 180 -4.55 5.85 -4.37
C LEU A 180 -5.15 5.52 -5.75
N GLN A 181 -6.47 5.49 -5.90
CA GLN A 181 -7.11 5.19 -7.19
C GLN A 181 -7.37 6.44 -8.03
N GLN A 182 -6.61 7.52 -7.78
CA GLN A 182 -6.64 8.75 -8.55
C GLN A 182 -5.93 8.59 -9.90
N ARG A 183 -6.24 9.48 -10.83
CA ARG A 183 -5.68 9.45 -12.20
C ARG A 183 -4.53 10.43 -12.39
N PRO A 184 -4.60 11.71 -11.95
CA PRO A 184 -3.51 12.66 -12.17
C PRO A 184 -2.27 12.28 -11.35
N THR A 185 -1.08 12.28 -11.98
CA THR A 185 0.20 11.87 -11.39
C THR A 185 0.52 12.70 -10.15
N LEU A 186 0.38 14.03 -10.23
CA LEU A 186 0.67 14.92 -9.10
C LEU A 186 -0.28 14.71 -7.91
N THR A 187 -1.55 14.39 -8.17
CA THR A 187 -2.51 14.03 -7.12
C THR A 187 -2.09 12.72 -6.45
N VAL A 188 -1.73 11.70 -7.25
CA VAL A 188 -1.25 10.41 -6.71
C VAL A 188 0.01 10.61 -5.85
N LEU A 189 0.98 11.42 -6.28
CA LEU A 189 2.16 11.73 -5.45
C LEU A 189 1.77 12.36 -4.11
N GLY A 190 0.75 13.21 -4.07
CA GLY A 190 0.18 13.75 -2.83
C GLY A 190 -0.43 12.66 -1.94
N GLU A 191 -1.24 11.78 -2.52
CA GLU A 191 -1.88 10.69 -1.79
C GLU A 191 -0.89 9.64 -1.27
N LEU A 192 0.25 9.47 -1.94
CA LEU A 192 1.34 8.63 -1.46
C LEU A 192 1.97 9.19 -0.18
N VAL A 193 2.09 10.50 -0.05
CA VAL A 193 2.54 11.14 1.20
C VAL A 193 1.48 11.02 2.28
N ASN A 194 0.21 11.31 1.94
CA ASN A 194 -0.89 11.16 2.88
C ASN A 194 -0.94 9.75 3.44
N SER A 195 -0.78 8.73 2.59
CA SER A 195 -0.81 7.32 3.00
C SER A 195 0.49 6.84 3.67
N GLY A 196 1.47 7.72 3.87
CA GLY A 196 2.77 7.40 4.46
C GLY A 196 3.63 6.48 3.59
N LEU A 197 3.36 6.33 2.29
CA LEU A 197 4.10 5.47 1.36
C LEU A 197 5.25 6.20 0.65
N MET A 198 5.31 7.52 0.79
CA MET A 198 6.36 8.39 0.24
C MET A 198 6.65 9.52 1.22
N THR A 199 7.90 9.96 1.27
CA THR A 199 8.28 11.13 2.08
C THR A 199 7.85 12.45 1.42
N ALA A 200 7.63 13.49 2.22
CA ALA A 200 7.31 14.82 1.71
C ALA A 200 8.41 15.35 0.76
N ASP A 201 9.68 15.11 1.10
CA ASP A 201 10.84 15.48 0.28
C ASP A 201 10.81 14.78 -1.09
N ALA A 202 10.58 13.45 -1.11
CA ALA A 202 10.49 12.70 -2.36
C ALA A 202 9.34 13.23 -3.25
N ARG A 203 8.18 13.51 -2.65
CA ARG A 203 7.04 14.12 -3.36
C ARG A 203 7.38 15.49 -3.91
N GLN A 204 8.07 16.34 -3.16
CA GLN A 204 8.48 17.66 -3.61
C GLN A 204 9.43 17.56 -4.81
N GLU A 205 10.44 16.69 -4.73
CA GLU A 205 11.41 16.50 -5.81
C GLU A 205 10.77 15.95 -7.09
N LEU A 206 9.94 14.91 -6.98
CA LEU A 206 9.26 14.31 -8.12
C LEU A 206 8.22 15.25 -8.74
N ALA A 207 7.46 15.99 -7.92
CA ALA A 207 6.48 16.95 -8.42
C ALA A 207 7.15 18.12 -9.15
N ALA A 208 8.25 18.66 -8.60
CA ALA A 208 9.02 19.72 -9.25
C ALA A 208 9.64 19.23 -10.57
N ALA A 209 10.19 18.02 -10.61
CA ALA A 209 10.69 17.42 -11.83
C ALA A 209 9.59 17.20 -12.88
N TYR A 210 8.42 16.71 -12.46
CA TYR A 210 7.29 16.50 -13.37
C TYR A 210 6.80 17.81 -13.98
N ASP A 211 6.59 18.86 -13.18
CA ASP A 211 6.19 20.19 -13.68
C ASP A 211 7.23 20.74 -14.68
N PHE A 212 8.52 20.70 -14.32
CA PHE A 212 9.60 21.16 -15.19
C PHE A 212 9.64 20.41 -16.52
N LEU A 213 9.64 19.07 -16.49
CA LEU A 213 9.71 18.22 -17.67
C LEU A 213 8.47 18.38 -18.57
N ARG A 214 7.28 18.54 -17.98
CA ARG A 214 6.04 18.76 -18.75
C ARG A 214 6.01 20.13 -19.43
N ARG A 215 6.51 21.17 -18.76
CA ARG A 215 6.68 22.49 -19.40
C ARG A 215 7.67 22.41 -20.55
N LEU A 216 8.83 21.77 -20.32
CA LEU A 216 9.84 21.56 -21.34
C LEU A 216 9.28 20.78 -22.55
N GLU A 217 8.52 19.70 -22.30
CA GLU A 217 7.84 18.92 -23.33
C GLU A 217 6.89 19.78 -24.15
N HIS A 218 6.07 20.62 -23.50
CA HIS A 218 5.17 21.50 -24.23
C HIS A 218 5.94 22.56 -25.05
N ARG A 219 7.04 23.12 -24.53
CA ARG A 219 7.88 24.08 -25.25
C ARG A 219 8.53 23.48 -26.49
N LEU A 220 9.01 22.24 -26.41
CA LEU A 220 9.53 21.53 -27.57
C LEU A 220 8.45 21.32 -28.65
N GLN A 221 7.21 21.07 -28.24
CA GLN A 221 6.11 20.84 -29.17
C GLN A 221 5.58 22.13 -29.81
N TYR A 222 5.67 23.29 -29.14
CA TYR A 222 5.17 24.55 -29.67
C TYR A 222 5.90 25.04 -30.92
N LEU A 223 7.17 24.66 -31.11
CA LEU A 223 7.98 25.16 -32.22
C LEU A 223 7.37 24.81 -33.58
N ASP A 224 7.00 23.53 -33.74
CA ASP A 224 6.52 23.00 -35.02
C ASP A 224 5.14 22.31 -34.92
N ASP A 225 4.43 22.49 -33.80
CA ASP A 225 3.23 21.70 -33.45
C ASP A 225 3.44 20.17 -33.61
N ALA A 226 4.66 19.73 -33.32
CA ALA A 226 5.12 18.37 -33.58
C ALA A 226 5.08 17.51 -32.32
N GLN A 227 4.83 16.20 -32.49
CA GLN A 227 4.88 15.21 -31.40
C GLN A 227 6.31 14.82 -31.03
N THR A 228 7.16 15.81 -30.73
CA THR A 228 8.55 15.58 -30.33
C THR A 228 8.71 15.52 -28.81
N GLN A 229 9.66 14.71 -28.36
CA GLN A 229 10.21 14.70 -27.00
C GLN A 229 11.75 14.75 -27.02
N GLN A 230 12.35 15.05 -28.16
CA GLN A 230 13.80 15.14 -28.32
C GLN A 230 14.25 16.58 -28.10
N LEU A 231 15.36 16.75 -27.38
CA LEU A 231 16.03 18.03 -27.30
C LEU A 231 16.62 18.41 -28.67
N PRO A 232 16.64 19.71 -29.02
CA PRO A 232 17.21 20.17 -30.28
C PRO A 232 18.74 20.02 -30.31
N ASP A 233 19.27 19.69 -31.48
CA ASP A 233 20.71 19.57 -31.75
C ASP A 233 21.30 20.80 -32.48
N ASP A 234 20.46 21.73 -32.92
CA ASP A 234 20.86 22.99 -33.55
C ASP A 234 20.85 24.17 -32.56
N ALA A 235 21.80 25.11 -32.75
CA ALA A 235 22.01 26.22 -31.83
C ALA A 235 20.85 27.23 -31.78
N GLU A 236 20.08 27.36 -32.86
CA GLU A 236 18.97 28.31 -32.95
C GLU A 236 17.78 27.83 -32.10
N SER A 237 17.35 26.58 -32.30
CA SER A 237 16.30 25.96 -31.50
C SER A 237 16.69 25.84 -30.03
N GLN A 238 17.97 25.59 -29.73
CA GLN A 238 18.49 25.57 -28.35
C GLN A 238 18.35 26.93 -27.65
N ALA A 239 18.65 28.03 -28.35
CA ALA A 239 18.49 29.39 -27.81
C ALA A 239 17.01 29.73 -27.59
N MET A 240 16.14 29.42 -28.56
CA MET A 240 14.70 29.63 -28.44
C MET A 240 14.10 28.85 -27.27
N LEU A 241 14.55 27.60 -27.07
CA LEU A 241 14.07 26.75 -25.98
C LEU A 241 14.50 27.31 -24.61
N ALA A 242 15.74 27.80 -24.49
CA ALA A 242 16.22 28.43 -23.26
C ALA A 242 15.39 29.67 -22.91
N GLU A 243 15.15 30.55 -23.89
CA GLU A 243 14.30 31.74 -23.70
C GLU A 243 12.87 31.36 -23.32
N ALA A 244 12.26 30.38 -24.01
CA ALA A 244 10.90 29.93 -23.75
C ALA A 244 10.71 29.25 -22.37
N MET A 245 11.81 28.78 -21.78
CA MET A 245 11.88 28.22 -20.43
C MET A 245 12.38 29.22 -19.38
N ASP A 246 12.64 30.48 -19.75
CA ASP A 246 13.13 31.56 -18.88
C ASP A 246 14.54 31.29 -18.31
N PHE A 247 15.45 30.80 -19.17
CA PHE A 247 16.86 30.59 -18.87
C PHE A 247 17.77 31.51 -19.70
N PRO A 248 18.94 31.93 -19.15
CA PRO A 248 19.85 32.85 -19.85
C PRO A 248 20.51 32.21 -21.08
N ASP A 249 20.74 30.90 -21.04
CA ASP A 249 21.30 30.12 -22.16
C ASP A 249 20.91 28.64 -22.03
N TYR A 250 21.16 27.88 -23.10
CA TYR A 250 20.85 26.46 -23.17
C TYR A 250 21.66 25.63 -22.16
N ALA A 251 22.91 26.03 -21.86
CA ALA A 251 23.74 25.31 -20.89
C ALA A 251 23.15 25.38 -19.47
N ALA A 252 22.63 26.54 -19.07
CA ALA A 252 21.93 26.73 -17.81
C ALA A 252 20.63 25.90 -17.73
N LEU A 253 19.86 25.84 -18.83
CA LEU A 253 18.67 24.99 -18.93
C LEU A 253 19.03 23.51 -18.72
N ILE A 254 20.05 23.02 -19.42
CA ILE A 254 20.49 21.62 -19.32
C ILE A 254 21.00 21.27 -17.93
N ALA A 255 21.76 22.17 -17.28
CA ALA A 255 22.22 21.94 -15.91
C ALA A 255 21.06 21.77 -14.90
N VAL A 256 19.95 22.48 -15.10
CA VAL A 256 18.74 22.32 -14.28
C VAL A 256 17.98 21.05 -14.65
N LEU A 257 17.83 20.75 -15.94
CA LEU A 257 17.24 19.50 -16.42
C LEU A 257 17.95 18.28 -15.82
N ASP A 258 19.28 18.26 -15.87
CA ASP A 258 20.08 17.16 -15.33
C ASP A 258 19.89 17.01 -13.83
N ARG A 259 19.79 18.10 -13.07
CA ARG A 259 19.51 18.03 -11.63
C ARG A 259 18.16 17.37 -11.34
N HIS A 260 17.12 17.69 -12.13
CA HIS A 260 15.82 17.02 -12.01
C HIS A 260 15.92 15.55 -12.38
N ARG A 261 16.56 15.22 -13.51
CA ARG A 261 16.74 13.84 -13.97
C ARG A 261 17.49 12.98 -12.94
N HIS A 262 18.59 13.48 -12.37
CA HIS A 262 19.33 12.77 -11.32
C HIS A 262 18.47 12.44 -10.10
N LYS A 263 17.62 13.38 -9.65
CA LYS A 263 16.69 13.13 -8.54
C LYS A 263 15.65 12.06 -8.89
N VAL A 264 15.08 12.13 -10.09
CA VAL A 264 14.10 11.15 -10.57
C VAL A 264 14.73 9.77 -10.66
N THR A 265 15.88 9.64 -11.33
CA THR A 265 16.60 8.37 -11.44
C THR A 265 16.92 7.79 -10.06
N ARG A 266 17.39 8.62 -9.11
CA ARG A 266 17.64 8.17 -7.74
C ARG A 266 16.39 7.56 -7.09
N HIS A 267 15.22 8.20 -7.23
CA HIS A 267 13.97 7.64 -6.68
C HIS A 267 13.54 6.37 -7.44
N PHE A 268 13.64 6.38 -8.77
CA PHE A 268 13.26 5.25 -9.62
C PHE A 268 14.12 4.00 -9.37
N GLU A 269 15.42 4.17 -9.13
CA GLU A 269 16.34 3.08 -8.78
C GLU A 269 16.15 2.55 -7.36
N GLN A 270 15.61 3.36 -6.45
CA GLN A 270 15.32 2.93 -5.08
C GLN A 270 14.06 2.07 -4.98
N MET A 271 13.23 2.01 -6.02
CA MET A 271 11.96 1.27 -6.00
C MET A 271 12.12 -0.25 -6.04
N PHE A 272 13.02 -0.74 -6.90
CA PHE A 272 13.38 -2.15 -7.01
C PHE A 272 14.89 -2.24 -6.90
N ALA A 273 15.40 -3.22 -6.14
CA ALA A 273 16.84 -3.44 -6.15
C ALA A 273 17.30 -3.70 -7.58
N ALA A 274 18.47 -3.17 -7.96
CA ALA A 274 19.07 -3.48 -9.25
C ALA A 274 19.08 -5.01 -9.45
N PRO A 275 18.81 -5.49 -10.67
CA PRO A 275 18.92 -6.92 -10.96
C PRO A 275 20.30 -7.35 -10.47
N GLN A 276 20.32 -8.29 -9.52
CA GLN A 276 21.55 -8.97 -9.17
C GLN A 276 22.00 -9.66 -10.46
N THR A 277 23.01 -9.07 -11.11
CA THR A 277 23.81 -9.73 -12.14
C THR A 277 24.19 -11.11 -11.61
N ASP A 278 23.75 -12.15 -12.32
CA ASP A 278 23.92 -13.57 -12.01
C ASP A 278 23.51 -14.02 -10.60
N GLN A 279 22.22 -14.30 -10.40
CA GLN A 279 21.76 -15.16 -9.28
C GLN A 279 22.39 -16.58 -9.33
N MET A 280 22.95 -16.98 -10.48
CA MET A 280 23.82 -18.16 -10.60
C MET A 280 25.25 -17.97 -10.02
N SER A 281 25.64 -16.75 -9.62
CA SER A 281 26.97 -16.43 -9.10
C SER A 281 27.01 -16.18 -7.58
N HIS A 282 25.89 -16.27 -6.85
CA HIS A 282 25.92 -16.09 -5.40
C HIS A 282 26.72 -17.24 -4.75
N PRO A 283 27.74 -16.96 -3.90
CA PRO A 283 28.61 -18.00 -3.34
C PRO A 283 27.87 -19.12 -2.58
N LEU A 284 26.73 -18.80 -1.97
CA LEU A 284 25.93 -19.73 -1.17
C LEU A 284 24.93 -20.54 -1.99
N THR A 285 24.79 -20.30 -3.30
CA THR A 285 23.88 -21.06 -4.17
C THR A 285 24.18 -22.56 -4.14
N ALA A 286 25.46 -22.94 -4.17
CA ALA A 286 25.86 -24.35 -4.12
C ALA A 286 25.58 -25.01 -2.75
N VAL A 287 25.63 -24.23 -1.66
CA VAL A 287 25.27 -24.69 -0.30
C VAL A 287 23.76 -24.91 -0.19
N CYS A 288 22.96 -23.92 -0.62
CA CYS A 288 21.50 -24.00 -0.63
C CYS A 288 20.99 -25.12 -1.56
N GLY A 289 21.67 -25.34 -2.69
CA GLY A 289 21.36 -26.40 -3.65
C GLY A 289 21.87 -27.80 -3.25
N GLY A 290 22.76 -27.90 -2.25
CA GLY A 290 23.33 -29.17 -1.81
C GLY A 290 24.32 -29.78 -2.81
N THR A 291 24.92 -28.95 -3.67
CA THR A 291 25.86 -29.37 -4.71
C THR A 291 27.32 -29.09 -4.37
N ALA A 292 27.59 -28.32 -3.31
CA ALA A 292 28.94 -28.07 -2.80
C ALA A 292 29.49 -29.27 -2.03
N ASP A 293 30.80 -29.49 -2.09
CA ASP A 293 31.47 -30.49 -1.24
C ASP A 293 31.49 -30.05 0.25
N ALA A 294 31.77 -31.00 1.14
CA ALA A 294 31.70 -30.77 2.59
C ALA A 294 32.72 -29.74 3.10
N ALA A 295 33.90 -29.63 2.48
CA ALA A 295 34.94 -28.71 2.90
C ALA A 295 34.63 -27.29 2.44
N ALA A 296 34.20 -27.12 1.19
CA ALA A 296 33.74 -25.85 0.63
C ALA A 296 32.48 -25.34 1.35
N THR A 297 31.53 -26.23 1.64
CA THR A 297 30.31 -25.88 2.39
C THR A 297 30.63 -25.32 3.76
N ARG A 298 31.52 -25.98 4.51
CA ARG A 298 31.98 -25.51 5.82
C ARG A 298 32.60 -24.11 5.72
N ALA A 299 33.56 -23.94 4.81
CA ALA A 299 34.25 -22.66 4.65
C ALA A 299 33.29 -21.52 4.24
N LEU A 300 32.33 -21.78 3.36
CA LEU A 300 31.34 -20.80 2.92
C LEU A 300 30.39 -20.40 4.06
N LEU A 301 29.97 -21.34 4.90
CA LEU A 301 29.08 -21.08 6.04
C LEU A 301 29.81 -20.35 7.17
N GLU A 302 31.04 -20.75 7.49
CA GLU A 302 31.89 -20.05 8.48
C GLU A 302 32.16 -18.61 8.02
N ASN A 303 32.49 -18.40 6.75
CA ASN A 303 32.66 -17.05 6.18
C ASN A 303 31.37 -16.22 6.18
N ALA A 304 30.21 -16.86 6.08
CA ALA A 304 28.92 -16.20 6.16
C ALA A 304 28.52 -15.86 7.62
N GLY A 305 29.24 -16.33 8.63
CA GLY A 305 28.97 -16.04 10.04
C GLY A 305 28.28 -17.17 10.82
N TYR A 306 28.29 -18.41 10.32
CA TYR A 306 27.69 -19.56 11.00
C TYR A 306 28.73 -20.43 11.71
N ASP A 307 28.56 -20.63 13.01
CA ASP A 307 29.46 -21.44 13.84
C ASP A 307 29.15 -22.95 13.79
N ASP A 308 27.92 -23.33 13.41
CA ASP A 308 27.47 -24.73 13.30
C ASP A 308 26.95 -25.05 11.89
N PRO A 309 27.85 -25.39 10.94
CA PRO A 309 27.48 -25.77 9.58
C PRO A 309 26.52 -26.96 9.50
N GLN A 310 26.57 -27.91 10.45
CA GLN A 310 25.73 -29.11 10.41
C GLN A 310 24.27 -28.76 10.70
N ARG A 311 24.03 -27.89 11.69
CA ARG A 311 22.68 -27.44 12.04
C ARG A 311 22.07 -26.54 10.95
N VAL A 312 22.89 -25.72 10.29
CA VAL A 312 22.46 -24.95 9.10
C VAL A 312 22.03 -25.89 7.98
N LEU A 313 22.84 -26.90 7.65
CA LEU A 313 22.52 -27.87 6.61
C LEU A 313 21.24 -28.66 6.93
N ALA A 314 21.05 -29.11 8.17
CA ALA A 314 19.83 -29.78 8.59
C ALA A 314 18.58 -28.90 8.40
N THR A 315 18.69 -27.60 8.66
CA THR A 315 17.60 -26.64 8.46
C THR A 315 17.30 -26.41 6.97
N LEU A 316 18.35 -26.28 6.15
CA LEU A 316 18.22 -26.17 4.69
C LEU A 316 17.63 -27.45 4.08
N ASP A 317 18.02 -28.63 4.56
CA ASP A 317 17.45 -29.92 4.16
C ASP A 317 15.97 -30.02 4.47
N ALA A 318 15.55 -29.60 5.67
CA ALA A 318 14.14 -29.57 6.03
C ALA A 318 13.33 -28.63 5.10
N LEU A 319 13.91 -27.47 4.75
CA LEU A 319 13.29 -26.54 3.80
C LEU A 319 13.22 -27.13 2.39
N ARG A 320 14.27 -27.81 1.90
CA ARG A 320 14.28 -28.48 0.59
C ARG A 320 13.22 -29.59 0.53
N GLN A 321 13.13 -30.42 1.56
CA GLN A 321 12.13 -31.49 1.65
C GLN A 321 10.70 -30.94 1.67
N HIS A 322 10.50 -29.79 2.33
CA HIS A 322 9.23 -29.08 2.29
C HIS A 322 8.93 -28.53 0.88
N ALA A 323 9.92 -27.87 0.27
CA ALA A 323 9.82 -27.25 -1.06
C ALA A 323 9.52 -28.28 -2.16
N ALA A 324 10.09 -29.48 -2.09
CA ALA A 324 9.88 -30.56 -3.06
C ALA A 324 8.40 -30.99 -3.20
N ARG A 325 7.54 -30.64 -2.24
CA ARG A 325 6.08 -30.90 -2.27
C ARG A 325 5.27 -29.75 -2.88
N LEU A 326 5.91 -28.67 -3.30
CA LEU A 326 5.29 -27.47 -3.85
C LEU A 326 5.43 -27.45 -5.38
N ALA A 327 4.70 -26.55 -6.04
CA ALA A 327 4.83 -26.32 -7.47
C ALA A 327 6.27 -25.91 -7.85
N GLU A 328 6.71 -26.29 -9.05
CA GLU A 328 8.06 -26.03 -9.57
C GLU A 328 8.41 -24.52 -9.53
N SER A 329 7.45 -23.65 -9.85
CA SER A 329 7.62 -22.20 -9.77
C SER A 329 7.93 -21.70 -8.34
N THR A 330 7.32 -22.29 -7.32
CA THR A 330 7.61 -21.98 -5.91
C THR A 330 8.97 -22.52 -5.47
N GLN A 331 9.38 -23.68 -5.98
CA GLN A 331 10.71 -24.25 -5.72
C GLN A 331 11.80 -23.33 -6.26
N LEU A 332 11.65 -22.84 -7.49
CA LEU A 332 12.57 -21.90 -8.11
C LEU A 332 12.68 -20.59 -7.29
N LEU A 333 11.57 -20.07 -6.79
CA LEU A 333 11.56 -18.90 -5.92
C LEU A 333 12.33 -19.12 -4.62
N LEU A 334 12.13 -20.26 -3.96
CA LEU A 334 12.89 -20.59 -2.75
C LEU A 334 14.38 -20.72 -3.04
N ASN A 335 14.76 -21.37 -4.15
CA ASN A 335 16.15 -21.47 -4.56
C ASN A 335 16.78 -20.10 -4.85
N THR A 336 15.98 -19.14 -5.29
CA THR A 336 16.40 -17.75 -5.53
C THR A 336 16.52 -16.96 -4.22
N LEU A 337 15.59 -17.17 -3.28
CA LEU A 337 15.51 -16.44 -2.01
C LEU A 337 16.54 -16.91 -0.97
N LEU A 338 16.83 -18.21 -0.92
CA LEU A 338 17.62 -18.80 0.17
C LEU A 338 19.07 -18.28 0.22
N PRO A 339 19.84 -18.18 -0.88
CA PRO A 339 21.21 -17.68 -0.82
C PRO A 339 21.35 -16.26 -0.22
N PRO A 340 20.64 -15.23 -0.73
CA PRO A 340 20.74 -13.90 -0.14
C PRO A 340 20.15 -13.82 1.27
N ALA A 341 19.14 -14.66 1.60
CA ALA A 341 18.63 -14.73 2.97
C ALA A 341 19.68 -15.28 3.92
N LEU A 342 20.38 -16.36 3.54
CA LEU A 342 21.42 -17.00 4.35
C LEU A 342 22.60 -16.05 4.59
N GLU A 343 23.02 -15.29 3.58
CA GLU A 343 24.06 -14.25 3.76
C GLU A 343 23.63 -13.17 4.77
N VAL A 344 22.42 -12.63 4.63
CA VAL A 344 21.92 -11.58 5.52
C VAL A 344 21.72 -12.09 6.95
N ILE A 345 21.22 -13.32 7.11
CA ILE A 345 21.02 -13.95 8.42
C ILE A 345 22.36 -14.20 9.11
N GLY A 346 23.37 -14.64 8.36
CA GLY A 346 24.73 -14.84 8.84
C GLY A 346 25.38 -13.60 9.48
N SER A 347 24.98 -12.40 9.04
CA SER A 347 25.44 -11.13 9.62
C SER A 347 24.75 -10.71 10.94
N GLN A 348 23.78 -11.49 11.44
CA GLN A 348 23.04 -11.17 12.66
C GLN A 348 23.76 -11.66 13.93
N PRO A 349 23.42 -11.14 15.13
CA PRO A 349 24.05 -11.57 16.38
C PRO A 349 23.83 -13.05 16.75
N ASP A 350 22.67 -13.62 16.38
CA ASP A 350 22.35 -15.05 16.56
C ASP A 350 21.82 -15.62 15.23
N PRO A 351 22.71 -15.96 14.29
CA PRO A 351 22.34 -16.40 12.95
C PRO A 351 21.53 -17.69 12.94
N MET A 352 21.81 -18.62 13.85
CA MET A 352 21.15 -19.92 13.87
C MET A 352 19.70 -19.81 14.35
N ALA A 353 19.45 -19.10 15.47
CA ALA A 353 18.08 -18.88 15.91
C ALA A 353 17.27 -18.06 14.90
N THR A 354 17.93 -17.10 14.24
CA THR A 354 17.31 -16.30 13.17
C THR A 354 16.96 -17.16 11.96
N LEU A 355 17.83 -18.08 11.55
CA LEU A 355 17.58 -19.02 10.46
C LEU A 355 16.40 -19.94 10.77
N GLU A 356 16.28 -20.43 12.00
CA GLU A 356 15.15 -21.29 12.41
C GLU A 356 13.82 -20.52 12.37
N ARG A 357 13.80 -19.27 12.84
CA ARG A 357 12.63 -18.37 12.74
C ARG A 357 12.27 -18.08 11.29
N PHE A 358 13.27 -17.81 10.45
CA PHE A 358 13.08 -17.59 9.02
C PHE A 358 12.53 -18.84 8.32
N ALA A 359 13.07 -20.02 8.63
CA ALA A 359 12.61 -21.29 8.08
C ALA A 359 11.15 -21.56 8.45
N ALA A 360 10.75 -21.33 9.71
CA ALA A 360 9.37 -21.48 10.16
C ALA A 360 8.41 -20.53 9.42
N LEU A 361 8.81 -19.26 9.23
CA LEU A 361 8.04 -18.30 8.45
C LEU A 361 7.89 -18.76 7.00
N VAL A 362 8.99 -19.14 6.34
CA VAL A 362 9.01 -19.61 4.95
C VAL A 362 8.08 -20.80 4.78
N GLN A 363 8.13 -21.79 5.68
CA GLN A 363 7.24 -22.95 5.65
C GLN A 363 5.76 -22.56 5.80
N SER A 364 5.44 -21.58 6.66
CA SER A 364 4.07 -21.07 6.83
C SER A 364 3.54 -20.40 5.55
N ILE A 365 4.39 -19.63 4.86
CA ILE A 365 4.00 -18.86 3.68
C ILE A 365 4.24 -19.59 2.36
N ALA A 366 4.84 -20.78 2.35
CA ALA A 366 5.33 -21.42 1.13
C ALA A 366 4.23 -21.70 0.09
N ARG A 367 2.99 -21.96 0.54
CA ARG A 367 1.82 -22.13 -0.35
C ARG A 367 1.30 -20.81 -0.93
N ARG A 368 1.75 -19.68 -0.42
CA ARG A 368 1.42 -18.31 -0.85
C ARG A 368 2.67 -17.72 -1.52
N SER A 369 2.97 -18.21 -2.73
CA SER A 369 4.18 -17.86 -3.49
C SER A 369 4.40 -16.35 -3.66
N THR A 370 3.33 -15.56 -3.54
CA THR A 370 3.28 -14.10 -3.56
C THR A 370 4.21 -13.46 -2.53
N TYR A 371 4.27 -14.01 -1.31
CA TYR A 371 5.12 -13.49 -0.24
C TYR A 371 6.59 -13.88 -0.43
N LEU A 372 6.84 -15.11 -0.91
CA LEU A 372 8.20 -15.55 -1.24
C LEU A 372 8.78 -14.70 -2.37
N ALA A 373 7.97 -14.41 -3.38
CA ALA A 373 8.33 -13.51 -4.45
C ALA A 373 8.64 -12.11 -3.94
N LEU A 374 7.77 -11.50 -3.13
CA LEU A 374 8.04 -10.20 -2.53
C LEU A 374 9.42 -10.17 -1.84
N LEU A 375 9.75 -11.19 -1.05
CA LEU A 375 11.05 -11.24 -0.37
C LEU A 375 12.24 -11.43 -1.34
N ALA A 376 12.05 -12.21 -2.41
CA ALA A 376 13.07 -12.39 -3.43
C ALA A 376 13.28 -11.10 -4.27
N GLU A 377 12.21 -10.36 -4.54
CA GLU A 377 12.21 -9.15 -5.38
C GLU A 377 12.64 -7.88 -4.63
N TYR A 378 12.42 -7.82 -3.32
CA TYR A 378 12.75 -6.65 -2.51
C TYR A 378 13.81 -6.99 -1.43
N PRO A 379 15.11 -6.96 -1.77
CA PRO A 379 16.21 -7.21 -0.81
C PRO A 379 16.18 -6.32 0.42
N ALA A 380 15.66 -5.09 0.30
CA ALA A 380 15.46 -4.21 1.45
C ALA A 380 14.40 -4.77 2.42
N ALA A 381 13.31 -5.32 1.89
CA ALA A 381 12.28 -6.00 2.68
C ALA A 381 12.84 -7.26 3.34
N LEU A 382 13.65 -8.06 2.63
CA LEU A 382 14.34 -9.22 3.19
C LEU A 382 15.27 -8.85 4.35
N ARG A 383 16.11 -7.83 4.19
CA ARG A 383 17.00 -7.35 5.26
C ARG A 383 16.20 -6.88 6.48
N GLN A 384 15.11 -6.15 6.25
CA GLN A 384 14.27 -5.68 7.34
C GLN A 384 13.55 -6.82 8.05
N LEU A 385 13.05 -7.80 7.29
CA LEU A 385 12.48 -9.04 7.84
C LEU A 385 13.50 -9.74 8.73
N VAL A 386 14.71 -9.99 8.22
CA VAL A 386 15.75 -10.68 8.98
C VAL A 386 16.10 -9.94 10.28
N ARG A 387 16.20 -8.60 10.25
CA ARG A 387 16.40 -7.81 11.47
C ARG A 387 15.29 -8.01 12.49
N LEU A 388 14.03 -7.99 12.06
CA LEU A 388 12.88 -8.22 12.95
C LEU A 388 12.89 -9.64 13.53
N LEU A 389 13.19 -10.64 12.70
CA LEU A 389 13.28 -12.04 13.13
C LEU A 389 14.44 -12.26 14.11
N ALA A 390 15.58 -11.62 13.90
CA ALA A 390 16.74 -11.70 14.77
C ALA A 390 16.45 -11.05 16.14
N ALA A 391 15.83 -9.87 16.12
CA ALA A 391 15.60 -9.08 17.31
C ALA A 391 14.60 -9.71 18.29
N SER A 392 13.55 -10.40 17.82
CA SER A 392 12.49 -10.88 18.70
C SER A 392 11.80 -12.16 18.23
N PRO A 393 11.73 -13.21 19.08
CA PRO A 393 10.88 -14.38 18.84
C PRO A 393 9.40 -14.02 18.67
N TRP A 394 8.92 -13.03 19.42
CA TRP A 394 7.53 -12.57 19.34
C TRP A 394 7.24 -11.93 17.97
N ALA A 395 8.17 -11.12 17.45
CA ALA A 395 8.05 -10.55 16.10
C ALA A 395 7.95 -11.64 15.02
N ALA A 396 8.79 -12.68 15.14
CA ALA A 396 8.76 -13.82 14.24
C ALA A 396 7.42 -14.57 14.30
N GLN A 397 6.87 -14.77 15.49
CA GLN A 397 5.56 -15.39 15.65
C GLN A 397 4.44 -14.56 15.02
N VAL A 398 4.43 -13.25 15.24
CA VAL A 398 3.44 -12.33 14.66
C VAL A 398 3.48 -12.38 13.13
N LEU A 399 4.66 -12.24 12.52
CA LEU A 399 4.81 -12.28 11.06
C LEU A 399 4.45 -13.65 10.47
N THR A 400 4.71 -14.73 11.19
CA THR A 400 4.33 -16.10 10.78
C THR A 400 2.82 -16.31 10.80
N GLN A 401 2.13 -15.76 11.80
CA GLN A 401 0.68 -15.83 11.93
C GLN A 401 -0.04 -14.84 11.00
N GLN A 402 0.59 -13.71 10.67
CA GLN A 402 0.00 -12.60 9.92
C GLN A 402 0.90 -12.17 8.75
N PRO A 403 1.10 -13.04 7.74
CA PRO A 403 2.04 -12.77 6.65
C PRO A 403 1.63 -11.60 5.75
N GLN A 404 0.37 -11.13 5.80
CA GLN A 404 -0.05 -9.89 5.12
C GLN A 404 0.73 -8.65 5.56
N LEU A 405 1.38 -8.70 6.73
CA LEU A 405 2.24 -7.62 7.21
C LEU A 405 3.57 -7.51 6.45
N LEU A 406 3.96 -8.54 5.70
CA LEU A 406 5.16 -8.49 4.85
C LEU A 406 5.07 -7.39 3.79
N ASP A 407 3.86 -7.00 3.39
CA ASP A 407 3.64 -5.87 2.46
C ASP A 407 4.25 -4.57 3.01
N GLU A 408 4.19 -4.35 4.33
CA GLU A 408 4.72 -3.14 4.99
C GLU A 408 6.25 -3.05 4.91
N LEU A 409 6.93 -4.16 4.62
CA LEU A 409 8.38 -4.20 4.49
C LEU A 409 8.88 -3.69 3.13
N ILE A 410 7.99 -3.53 2.13
CA ILE A 410 8.34 -3.06 0.77
C ILE A 410 8.84 -1.61 0.79
N SER A 411 8.34 -0.78 1.71
CA SER A 411 8.64 0.65 1.76
C SER A 411 9.38 1.02 3.06
N PRO A 412 10.73 0.91 3.10
CA PRO A 412 11.52 1.19 4.31
C PRO A 412 11.26 2.58 4.91
N GLN A 413 10.99 3.57 4.07
CA GLN A 413 10.71 4.95 4.49
C GLN A 413 9.41 5.04 5.29
N SER A 414 8.36 4.35 4.84
CA SER A 414 7.07 4.27 5.53
C SER A 414 7.22 3.61 6.90
N LEU A 415 7.91 2.47 6.93
CA LEU A 415 8.12 1.68 8.13
C LEU A 415 8.85 2.46 9.23
N MET A 416 9.71 3.39 8.83
CA MET A 416 10.62 4.13 9.69
C MET A 416 10.15 5.56 10.02
N SER A 417 8.94 5.94 9.59
CA SER A 417 8.36 7.26 9.83
C SER A 417 7.74 7.38 11.23
N VAL A 418 7.89 8.55 11.86
CA VAL A 418 7.27 8.82 13.16
C VAL A 418 5.74 8.90 12.97
N PRO A 419 4.93 8.18 13.76
CA PRO A 419 3.48 8.21 13.62
C PRO A 419 2.88 9.59 13.93
N ASP A 420 2.16 10.16 12.97
CA ASP A 420 1.21 11.25 13.23
C ASP A 420 -0.15 10.64 13.60
N TRP A 421 -0.43 10.57 14.90
CA TRP A 421 -1.64 9.94 15.41
C TRP A 421 -2.93 10.67 14.99
N ALA A 422 -2.89 11.99 14.80
CA ALA A 422 -4.06 12.74 14.36
C ALA A 422 -4.41 12.37 12.91
N GLN A 423 -3.39 12.32 12.04
CA GLN A 423 -3.57 11.91 10.65
C GLN A 423 -3.99 10.44 10.55
N LEU A 424 -3.34 9.55 11.30
CA LEU A 424 -3.65 8.13 11.29
C LEU A 424 -5.07 7.83 11.81
N ALA A 425 -5.54 8.57 12.83
CA ALA A 425 -6.92 8.47 13.30
C ALA A 425 -7.93 8.91 12.23
N ALA A 426 -7.66 10.00 11.51
CA ALA A 426 -8.50 10.45 10.40
C ALA A 426 -8.56 9.40 9.27
N GLN A 427 -7.43 8.81 8.90
CA GLN A 427 -7.38 7.74 7.88
C GLN A 427 -8.18 6.51 8.28
N LEU A 428 -8.03 6.07 9.53
CA LEU A 428 -8.81 4.95 10.04
C LEU A 428 -10.30 5.26 10.02
N ARG A 429 -10.68 6.49 10.41
CA ARG A 429 -12.06 6.96 10.37
C ARG A 429 -12.64 6.88 8.96
N ASP A 430 -11.93 7.44 7.98
CA ASP A 430 -12.34 7.42 6.57
C ASP A 430 -12.47 5.98 6.04
N GLU A 431 -11.55 5.06 6.40
CA GLU A 431 -11.64 3.64 6.03
C GLU A 431 -12.89 2.97 6.61
N LEU A 432 -13.22 3.27 7.87
CA LEU A 432 -14.38 2.71 8.56
C LEU A 432 -15.70 3.29 8.03
N ASP A 433 -15.72 4.59 7.70
CA ASP A 433 -16.88 5.30 7.15
C ASP A 433 -17.19 4.91 5.71
N ALA A 434 -16.18 4.52 4.93
CA ALA A 434 -16.36 3.96 3.59
C ALA A 434 -17.09 2.60 3.56
N ARG A 435 -17.35 1.97 4.72
CA ARG A 435 -18.01 0.67 4.85
C ARG A 435 -19.22 0.73 5.78
N PRO A 436 -20.23 1.56 5.49
CA PRO A 436 -21.37 1.74 6.38
C PRO A 436 -22.20 0.45 6.46
N GLY A 437 -22.52 0.00 7.68
CA GLY A 437 -23.37 -1.16 7.91
C GLY A 437 -22.67 -2.53 7.87
N ASP A 438 -21.43 -2.59 7.39
CA ASP A 438 -20.62 -3.82 7.40
C ASP A 438 -19.77 -3.91 8.68
N THR A 439 -20.37 -4.43 9.74
CA THR A 439 -19.71 -4.55 11.05
C THR A 439 -18.49 -5.48 11.00
N GLU A 440 -18.53 -6.55 10.21
CA GLU A 440 -17.42 -7.49 10.10
C GLU A 440 -16.21 -6.84 9.43
N ALA A 441 -16.42 -6.12 8.32
CA ALA A 441 -15.34 -5.40 7.66
C ALA A 441 -14.76 -4.27 8.52
N GLN A 442 -15.57 -3.61 9.36
CA GLN A 442 -15.10 -2.62 10.33
C GLN A 442 -14.26 -3.24 11.45
N LEU A 443 -14.69 -4.38 11.99
CA LEU A 443 -13.92 -5.14 13.00
C LEU A 443 -12.55 -5.55 12.45
N ASP A 444 -12.50 -6.05 11.22
CA ASP A 444 -11.24 -6.44 10.58
C ASP A 444 -10.34 -5.23 10.27
N ALA A 445 -10.93 -4.08 9.90
CA ALA A 445 -10.18 -2.85 9.65
C ALA A 445 -9.43 -2.36 10.89
N LEU A 446 -10.10 -2.32 12.05
CA LEU A 446 -9.49 -1.97 13.33
C LEU A 446 -8.29 -2.87 13.66
N ARG A 447 -8.44 -4.18 13.44
CA ARG A 447 -7.39 -5.18 13.73
C ARG A 447 -6.21 -5.04 12.79
N ARG A 448 -6.46 -4.89 11.49
CA ARG A 448 -5.39 -4.64 10.51
C ARG A 448 -4.64 -3.36 10.82
N PHE A 449 -5.35 -2.29 11.17
CA PHE A 449 -4.74 -1.03 11.57
C PHE A 449 -3.84 -1.21 12.79
N LYS A 450 -4.33 -1.87 13.86
CA LYS A 450 -3.50 -2.21 15.03
C LYS A 450 -2.24 -2.95 14.62
N GLN A 451 -2.36 -4.00 13.82
CA GLN A 451 -1.24 -4.86 13.43
C GLN A 451 -0.18 -4.09 12.63
N VAL A 452 -0.61 -3.27 11.67
CA VAL A 452 0.29 -2.45 10.86
C VAL A 452 1.04 -1.43 11.72
N GLN A 453 0.33 -0.70 12.60
CA GLN A 453 0.99 0.29 13.45
C GLN A 453 1.92 -0.37 14.48
N THR A 454 1.51 -1.49 15.08
CA THR A 454 2.37 -2.26 15.97
C THR A 454 3.65 -2.74 15.28
N LEU A 455 3.56 -3.22 14.03
CA LEU A 455 4.75 -3.62 13.27
C LEU A 455 5.68 -2.42 12.99
N ARG A 456 5.12 -1.25 12.64
CA ARG A 456 5.90 -0.04 12.40
C ARG A 456 6.64 0.41 13.66
N LEU A 457 5.96 0.42 14.81
CA LEU A 457 6.58 0.72 16.10
C LEU A 457 7.68 -0.28 16.45
N LEU A 458 7.43 -1.57 16.26
CA LEU A 458 8.42 -2.63 16.47
C LEU A 458 9.66 -2.46 15.58
N ALA A 459 9.47 -2.10 14.31
CA ALA A 459 10.57 -1.86 13.41
C ALA A 459 11.42 -0.65 13.82
N GLN A 460 10.79 0.40 14.35
CA GLN A 460 11.48 1.60 14.84
C GLN A 460 12.22 1.34 16.16
N ASP A 461 11.59 0.60 17.08
CA ASP A 461 12.15 0.13 18.34
C ASP A 461 13.41 -0.72 18.09
N VAL A 462 13.32 -1.74 17.25
CA VAL A 462 14.47 -2.59 16.86
C VAL A 462 15.57 -1.78 16.15
N ALA A 463 15.21 -0.71 15.44
CA ALA A 463 16.17 0.19 14.82
C ALA A 463 16.78 1.22 15.78
N GLY A 464 16.41 1.19 17.08
CA GLY A 464 16.89 2.11 18.10
C GLY A 464 16.40 3.55 17.94
N ARG A 465 15.27 3.76 17.24
CA ARG A 465 14.71 5.09 16.97
C ARG A 465 13.76 5.60 18.06
N LEU A 466 13.26 4.72 18.91
CA LEU A 466 12.33 5.04 19.99
C LEU A 466 12.99 4.74 21.33
N THR A 467 12.78 5.62 22.31
CA THR A 467 13.04 5.26 23.71
C THR A 467 11.90 4.37 24.23
N LEU A 468 12.12 3.73 25.37
CA LEU A 468 11.08 2.90 26.00
C LEU A 468 9.81 3.73 26.30
N GLU A 469 9.98 4.94 26.82
CA GLU A 469 8.89 5.86 27.16
C GLU A 469 8.13 6.28 25.90
N ALA A 470 8.85 6.68 24.84
CA ALA A 470 8.24 7.05 23.57
C ALA A 470 7.45 5.89 22.96
N LEU A 471 7.98 4.66 23.02
CA LEU A 471 7.28 3.47 22.57
C LEU A 471 5.98 3.24 23.34
N SER A 472 6.01 3.33 24.67
CA SER A 472 4.81 3.16 25.51
C SER A 472 3.77 4.26 25.29
N ASP A 473 4.20 5.49 25.04
CA ASP A 473 3.33 6.59 24.61
C ASP A 473 2.67 6.27 23.26
N HIS A 474 3.43 5.82 22.26
CA HIS A 474 2.88 5.44 20.96
C HIS A 474 1.90 4.26 21.05
N LEU A 475 2.20 3.23 21.83
CA LEU A 475 1.30 2.10 22.04
C LEU A 475 0.01 2.53 22.76
N SER A 476 0.10 3.50 23.66
CA SER A 476 -1.05 4.09 24.37
C SER A 476 -1.89 4.96 23.43
N ASN A 477 -1.28 5.79 22.59
CA ASN A 477 -1.97 6.56 21.55
C ASN A 477 -2.68 5.66 20.52
N LEU A 478 -2.09 4.50 20.19
CA LEU A 478 -2.73 3.47 19.36
C LEU A 478 -4.00 2.93 20.02
N ALA A 479 -3.92 2.58 21.30
CA ALA A 479 -5.06 2.07 22.06
C ALA A 479 -6.17 3.13 22.19
N ASP A 480 -5.81 4.38 22.48
CA ASP A 480 -6.74 5.52 22.58
C ASP A 480 -7.49 5.74 21.25
N THR A 481 -6.75 5.74 20.13
CA THR A 481 -7.32 5.89 18.79
C THR A 481 -8.32 4.78 18.47
N LEU A 482 -7.94 3.53 18.73
CA LEU A 482 -8.79 2.36 18.47
C LEU A 482 -10.03 2.32 19.36
N LEU A 483 -9.90 2.71 20.64
CA LEU A 483 -11.02 2.83 21.57
C LEU A 483 -11.97 3.95 21.15
N GLY A 484 -11.44 5.10 20.73
CA GLY A 484 -12.23 6.23 20.23
C GLY A 484 -13.08 5.87 19.01
N GLU A 485 -12.47 5.23 18.00
CA GLU A 485 -13.22 4.74 16.83
C GLU A 485 -14.23 3.66 17.22
N THR A 486 -13.86 2.70 18.08
CA THR A 486 -14.76 1.64 18.55
C THR A 486 -16.00 2.21 19.25
N LEU A 487 -15.82 3.18 20.15
CA LEU A 487 -16.91 3.88 20.84
C LEU A 487 -17.85 4.54 19.83
N ALA A 488 -17.29 5.30 18.87
CA ALA A 488 -18.08 5.97 17.85
C ALA A 488 -18.93 5.00 17.02
N ARG A 489 -18.36 3.87 16.58
CA ARG A 489 -19.09 2.85 15.79
C ARG A 489 -20.12 2.10 16.61
N CYS A 490 -19.79 1.72 17.85
CA CYS A 490 -20.73 1.04 18.74
C CYS A 490 -21.93 1.92 19.06
N TRP A 491 -21.73 3.21 19.30
CA TRP A 491 -22.82 4.17 19.51
C TRP A 491 -23.64 4.41 18.25
N ALA A 492 -22.96 4.62 17.11
CA ALA A 492 -23.62 4.83 15.82
C ALA A 492 -24.54 3.65 15.45
N GLY A 493 -24.10 2.43 15.73
CA GLY A 493 -24.85 1.20 15.46
C GLY A 493 -25.91 0.83 16.51
N LEU A 494 -26.04 1.57 17.62
CA LEU A 494 -26.98 1.24 18.69
C LEU A 494 -28.37 1.79 18.40
N LYS A 495 -29.32 0.91 18.06
CA LYS A 495 -30.71 1.30 17.74
C LYS A 495 -31.47 1.93 18.90
N THR A 496 -31.07 1.62 20.13
CA THR A 496 -31.72 2.11 21.36
C THR A 496 -31.15 3.44 21.85
N ARG A 497 -30.23 4.07 21.10
CA ARG A 497 -29.67 5.36 21.49
C ARG A 497 -30.75 6.43 21.59
N HIS A 498 -30.68 7.26 22.63
CA HIS A 498 -31.64 8.32 22.92
C HIS A 498 -31.13 9.72 22.56
N ARG A 499 -29.90 9.82 22.06
CA ARG A 499 -29.27 11.08 21.62
C ARG A 499 -28.22 10.84 20.53
N ASP A 500 -27.77 11.92 19.90
CA ASP A 500 -26.79 11.86 18.82
C ASP A 500 -25.37 11.59 19.34
N THR A 501 -24.96 12.25 20.42
CA THR A 501 -23.65 12.08 21.06
C THR A 501 -23.81 11.52 22.47
N PRO A 502 -23.12 10.43 22.85
CA PRO A 502 -23.29 9.83 24.17
C PRO A 502 -22.59 10.69 25.24
N ARG A 503 -23.22 10.84 26.41
CA ARG A 503 -22.55 11.39 27.60
C ARG A 503 -21.91 10.26 28.39
N PHE A 504 -20.84 9.72 27.79
CA PHE A 504 -20.17 8.48 28.21
C PHE A 504 -18.66 8.65 28.05
N ALA A 505 -17.89 8.15 29.02
CA ALA A 505 -16.43 8.19 29.00
C ALA A 505 -15.83 6.81 29.29
N VAL A 506 -14.72 6.53 28.61
CA VAL A 506 -13.85 5.39 28.85
C VAL A 506 -12.63 5.89 29.62
N VAL A 507 -12.42 5.31 30.80
CA VAL A 507 -11.29 5.62 31.68
C VAL A 507 -10.32 4.44 31.64
N GLY A 508 -9.08 4.72 31.26
CA GLY A 508 -8.00 3.74 31.25
C GLY A 508 -7.34 3.69 32.62
N TYR A 509 -7.16 2.48 33.15
CA TYR A 509 -6.43 2.19 34.38
C TYR A 509 -5.12 1.46 34.08
N GLY A 510 -4.38 1.09 35.13
CA GLY A 510 -3.22 0.22 35.02
C GLY A 510 -2.17 0.76 34.06
N LYS A 511 -1.74 -0.07 33.10
CA LYS A 511 -0.73 0.31 32.10
C LYS A 511 -1.25 1.31 31.08
N LEU A 512 -2.50 1.18 30.64
CA LEU A 512 -3.12 2.13 29.71
C LEU A 512 -3.24 3.52 30.36
N GLY A 513 -3.66 3.52 31.62
CA GLY A 513 -3.80 4.70 32.46
C GLY A 513 -2.49 5.47 32.62
N GLY A 514 -1.43 4.76 33.01
CA GLY A 514 -0.09 5.32 33.17
C GLY A 514 0.69 5.59 31.87
N ARG A 515 0.11 5.29 30.71
CA ARG A 515 0.81 5.29 29.40
C ARG A 515 2.06 4.39 29.35
N GLU A 516 1.98 3.25 30.01
CA GLU A 516 3.03 2.23 30.14
C GLU A 516 2.70 0.95 29.34
N LEU A 517 1.98 1.07 28.22
CA LEU A 517 1.65 -0.09 27.41
C LEU A 517 2.91 -0.69 26.76
N GLY A 518 2.97 -2.02 26.76
CA GLY A 518 3.84 -2.84 25.91
C GLY A 518 3.05 -3.64 24.87
N TYR A 519 3.74 -4.30 23.94
CA TYR A 519 3.14 -4.96 22.76
C TYR A 519 2.02 -5.97 23.06
N ALA A 520 2.09 -6.68 24.18
CA ALA A 520 1.13 -7.72 24.59
C ALA A 520 0.31 -7.31 25.82
N SER A 521 0.06 -6.01 26.00
CA SER A 521 -0.69 -5.52 27.16
C SER A 521 -2.19 -5.61 26.94
N ASP A 522 -2.90 -5.98 28.01
CA ASP A 522 -4.36 -5.89 28.12
C ASP A 522 -4.78 -4.45 28.40
N LEU A 523 -6.06 -4.14 28.20
CA LEU A 523 -6.64 -2.82 28.49
C LEU A 523 -7.48 -2.87 29.76
N ASP A 524 -6.99 -2.24 30.82
CA ASP A 524 -7.75 -2.03 32.05
C ASP A 524 -8.73 -0.85 31.86
N LEU A 525 -10.04 -1.12 31.81
CA LEU A 525 -11.06 -0.12 31.45
C LEU A 525 -12.16 0.00 32.51
N VAL A 526 -12.55 1.24 32.79
CA VAL A 526 -13.76 1.59 33.56
C VAL A 526 -14.62 2.53 32.71
N PHE A 527 -15.93 2.34 32.75
CA PHE A 527 -16.88 3.10 31.94
C PHE A 527 -17.76 3.96 32.82
N LEU A 528 -17.85 5.25 32.50
CA LEU A 528 -18.62 6.25 33.24
C LEU A 528 -19.63 6.93 32.32
N TYR A 529 -20.75 7.38 32.89
CA TYR A 529 -21.71 8.23 32.19
C TYR A 529 -22.24 9.35 33.09
N ASP A 530 -22.66 10.46 32.47
CA ASP A 530 -23.32 11.57 33.15
C ASP A 530 -24.57 11.97 32.34
N ASP A 531 -25.69 11.29 32.63
CA ASP A 531 -26.91 11.44 31.85
C ASP A 531 -28.15 11.24 32.72
N ALA A 532 -29.09 12.18 32.61
CA ALA A 532 -30.32 12.20 33.38
C ALA A 532 -31.46 11.38 32.76
N ASP A 533 -31.28 10.79 31.56
CA ASP A 533 -32.28 9.88 30.99
C ASP A 533 -32.47 8.65 31.90
N GLU A 534 -33.72 8.31 32.21
CA GLU A 534 -34.05 7.20 33.11
C GLU A 534 -33.52 5.84 32.60
N ARG A 535 -33.32 5.70 31.29
CA ARG A 535 -32.78 4.49 30.65
C ARG A 535 -31.28 4.58 30.39
N ALA A 536 -30.61 5.65 30.81
CA ALA A 536 -29.18 5.86 30.57
C ALA A 536 -28.34 4.66 31.03
N GLN A 537 -28.56 4.17 32.25
CA GLN A 537 -27.83 3.02 32.78
C GLN A 537 -27.95 1.78 31.87
N GLU A 538 -29.15 1.47 31.39
CA GLU A 538 -29.39 0.31 30.52
C GLU A 538 -28.74 0.52 29.14
N ILE A 539 -28.93 1.70 28.55
CA ILE A 539 -28.39 2.05 27.22
C ILE A 539 -26.86 2.02 27.24
N TYR A 540 -26.24 2.64 28.24
CA TYR A 540 -24.79 2.66 28.36
C TYR A 540 -24.20 1.31 28.79
N ALA A 541 -24.92 0.49 29.56
CA ALA A 541 -24.49 -0.89 29.82
C ALA A 541 -24.45 -1.73 28.54
N ARG A 542 -25.46 -1.58 27.65
CA ARG A 542 -25.46 -2.22 26.33
C ARG A 542 -24.33 -1.70 25.44
N LEU A 543 -24.05 -0.39 25.49
CA LEU A 543 -22.91 0.22 24.80
C LEU A 543 -21.59 -0.40 25.27
N THR A 544 -21.36 -0.48 26.59
CA THR A 544 -20.18 -1.11 27.19
C THR A 544 -20.02 -2.57 26.76
N GLN A 545 -21.09 -3.37 26.81
CA GLN A 545 -21.07 -4.76 26.36
C GLN A 545 -20.67 -4.89 24.89
N ARG A 546 -21.19 -3.99 24.04
CA ARG A 546 -20.86 -3.97 22.62
C ARG A 546 -19.41 -3.56 22.37
N ILE A 547 -18.90 -2.55 23.08
CA ILE A 547 -17.48 -2.16 23.02
C ILE A 547 -16.60 -3.35 23.41
N ASN A 548 -16.89 -4.00 24.54
CA ASN A 548 -16.15 -5.18 24.99
C ASN A 548 -16.16 -6.30 23.95
N THR A 549 -17.32 -6.55 23.33
CA THR A 549 -17.45 -7.52 22.23
C THR A 549 -16.55 -7.14 21.04
N TRP A 550 -16.54 -5.86 20.63
CA TRP A 550 -15.71 -5.40 19.51
C TRP A 550 -14.21 -5.56 19.78
N LEU A 551 -13.79 -5.33 21.02
CA LEU A 551 -12.40 -5.48 21.46
C LEU A 551 -11.96 -6.95 21.46
N GLY A 552 -12.75 -7.83 22.10
CA GLY A 552 -12.38 -9.23 22.36
C GLY A 552 -12.77 -10.27 21.30
N THR A 553 -13.68 -9.96 20.36
CA THR A 553 -14.13 -10.96 19.37
C THR A 553 -12.98 -11.44 18.47
N HIS A 554 -12.89 -12.75 18.24
CA HIS A 554 -11.96 -13.30 17.25
C HIS A 554 -12.52 -13.16 15.83
N THR A 555 -11.70 -12.62 14.94
CA THR A 555 -11.96 -12.53 13.49
C THR A 555 -10.85 -13.25 12.72
N PRO A 556 -10.94 -13.40 11.39
CA PRO A 556 -9.80 -13.84 10.59
C PRO A 556 -8.56 -12.94 10.76
N ALA A 557 -8.76 -11.67 11.12
CA ALA A 557 -7.70 -10.72 11.46
C ALA A 557 -7.28 -10.77 12.95
N GLY A 558 -7.72 -11.76 13.75
CA GLY A 558 -7.36 -11.90 15.17
C GLY A 558 -8.28 -11.14 16.13
N ILE A 559 -7.77 -10.75 17.30
CA ILE A 559 -8.46 -9.93 18.31
C ILE A 559 -7.95 -8.49 18.28
N LEU A 560 -8.77 -7.54 18.74
CA LEU A 560 -8.29 -6.15 18.86
C LEU A 560 -7.51 -5.96 20.16
N TYR A 561 -8.14 -6.17 21.32
CA TYR A 561 -7.46 -6.18 22.62
C TYR A 561 -8.20 -7.09 23.59
N GLU A 562 -7.45 -7.75 24.47
CA GLU A 562 -8.01 -8.29 25.71
C GLU A 562 -8.32 -7.12 26.65
N THR A 563 -9.43 -7.22 27.38
CA THR A 563 -9.88 -6.18 28.30
C THR A 563 -10.03 -6.71 29.71
N ASP A 564 -9.57 -5.93 30.68
CA ASP A 564 -9.80 -6.17 32.09
C ASP A 564 -10.73 -5.11 32.67
N LEU A 565 -11.90 -5.55 33.15
CA LEU A 565 -12.93 -4.67 33.72
C LEU A 565 -13.01 -4.79 35.25
N ARG A 566 -12.04 -5.43 35.90
CA ARG A 566 -12.10 -5.75 37.34
C ARG A 566 -11.89 -4.56 38.27
N LEU A 567 -11.34 -3.45 37.76
CA LEU A 567 -11.08 -2.23 38.54
C LEU A 567 -12.28 -1.27 38.63
N ARG A 568 -13.44 -1.67 38.09
CA ARG A 568 -14.69 -0.92 38.27
C ARG A 568 -15.24 -1.10 39.69
N PRO A 569 -16.10 -0.18 40.17
CA PRO A 569 -16.76 -0.33 41.48
C PRO A 569 -17.37 -1.72 41.68
N ASP A 570 -17.14 -2.32 42.85
CA ASP A 570 -17.55 -3.69 43.20
C ASP A 570 -16.98 -4.81 42.31
N GLY A 571 -15.96 -4.49 41.51
CA GLY A 571 -15.26 -5.42 40.63
C GLY A 571 -16.20 -6.23 39.74
N ALA A 572 -16.00 -7.55 39.69
CA ALA A 572 -16.80 -8.44 38.84
C ALA A 572 -18.30 -8.47 39.20
N ALA A 573 -18.66 -8.17 40.45
CA ALA A 573 -20.05 -8.15 40.91
C ALA A 573 -20.76 -6.81 40.63
N GLY A 574 -19.99 -5.76 40.33
CA GLY A 574 -20.51 -4.43 40.04
C GLY A 574 -21.05 -4.27 38.62
N LEU A 575 -21.83 -3.20 38.44
CA LEU A 575 -22.35 -2.77 37.15
C LEU A 575 -21.21 -2.55 36.14
N LEU A 576 -21.46 -2.83 34.87
CA LEU A 576 -20.47 -2.62 33.80
C LEU A 576 -20.18 -1.14 33.52
N VAL A 577 -21.12 -0.27 33.90
CA VAL A 577 -21.01 1.19 33.77
C VAL A 577 -21.60 1.84 35.02
N SER A 578 -20.99 2.91 35.49
CA SER A 578 -21.45 3.68 36.65
C SER A 578 -21.74 5.13 36.26
N SER A 579 -22.72 5.76 36.91
CA SER A 579 -22.85 7.22 36.81
C SER A 579 -21.66 7.88 37.51
N VAL A 580 -21.28 9.09 37.10
CA VAL A 580 -20.23 9.87 37.78
C VAL A 580 -20.55 10.05 39.26
N GLU A 581 -21.81 10.32 39.60
CA GLU A 581 -22.25 10.45 40.98
C GLU A 581 -22.06 9.16 41.78
N ALA A 582 -22.49 8.02 41.24
CA ALA A 582 -22.34 6.72 41.90
C ALA A 582 -20.86 6.34 42.06
N PHE A 583 -20.04 6.58 41.02
CA PHE A 583 -18.60 6.35 41.07
C PHE A 583 -17.93 7.23 42.15
N ARG A 584 -18.28 8.52 42.22
CA ARG A 584 -17.77 9.43 43.25
C ARG A 584 -18.16 8.97 44.65
N ASN A 585 -19.42 8.58 44.85
CA ASN A 585 -19.89 8.09 46.14
C ASN A 585 -19.15 6.81 46.57
N TYR A 586 -18.93 5.88 45.63
CA TYR A 586 -18.15 4.67 45.86
C TYR A 586 -16.72 4.98 46.28
N GLN A 587 -16.02 5.84 45.52
CA GLN A 587 -14.63 6.19 45.80
C GLN A 587 -14.45 6.88 47.16
N LEU A 588 -15.44 7.65 47.62
CA LEU A 588 -15.35 8.37 48.90
C LEU A 588 -15.68 7.51 50.13
N HIS A 589 -16.61 6.56 50.00
CA HIS A 589 -17.19 5.87 51.16
C HIS A 589 -16.94 4.36 51.21
N HIS A 590 -16.60 3.74 50.08
CA HIS A 590 -16.54 2.27 49.95
C HIS A 590 -15.21 1.74 49.44
N ALA A 591 -14.48 2.53 48.62
CA ALA A 591 -13.25 2.09 48.01
C ALA A 591 -12.13 1.84 49.03
N TRP A 592 -11.38 0.77 48.81
CA TRP A 592 -10.19 0.42 49.57
C TRP A 592 -8.99 1.29 49.15
N THR A 593 -7.97 1.39 50.01
CA THR A 593 -6.75 2.16 49.72
C THR A 593 -6.04 1.70 48.43
N TRP A 594 -6.08 0.41 48.11
CA TRP A 594 -5.48 -0.11 46.87
C TRP A 594 -6.25 0.34 45.61
N GLU A 595 -7.56 0.58 45.71
CA GLU A 595 -8.37 1.13 44.61
C GLU A 595 -8.03 2.60 44.39
N HIS A 596 -7.79 3.37 45.46
CA HIS A 596 -7.26 4.73 45.34
C HIS A 596 -5.87 4.73 44.72
N GLN A 597 -5.01 3.77 45.07
CA GLN A 597 -3.71 3.61 44.40
C GLN A 597 -3.89 3.33 42.90
N ALA A 598 -4.81 2.45 42.51
CA ALA A 598 -5.11 2.19 41.11
C ALA A 598 -5.64 3.45 40.40
N LEU A 599 -6.49 4.23 41.08
CA LEU A 599 -7.05 5.49 40.59
C LEU A 599 -5.98 6.56 40.32
N THR A 600 -4.84 6.56 41.02
CA THR A 600 -3.73 7.50 40.74
C THR A 600 -3.15 7.36 39.33
N ARG A 601 -3.32 6.18 38.72
CA ARG A 601 -2.92 5.90 37.34
C ARG A 601 -4.06 6.07 36.34
N ALA A 602 -5.29 6.31 36.80
CA ALA A 602 -6.42 6.41 35.90
C ALA A 602 -6.36 7.69 35.07
N ARG A 603 -6.73 7.60 33.79
CA ARG A 603 -6.89 8.78 32.92
C ARG A 603 -8.08 8.64 31.99
N PHE A 604 -8.63 9.77 31.56
CA PHE A 604 -9.53 9.82 30.43
C PHE A 604 -8.83 9.28 29.17
N VAL A 605 -9.54 8.40 28.44
CA VAL A 605 -9.05 7.80 27.18
C VAL A 605 -9.87 8.31 26.00
N CYS A 606 -11.19 8.12 26.02
CA CYS A 606 -12.07 8.60 24.96
C CYS A 606 -13.52 8.78 25.44
N GLY A 607 -14.33 9.51 24.66
CA GLY A 607 -15.73 9.81 24.98
C GLY A 607 -15.96 11.30 25.24
N ASP A 608 -16.90 11.61 26.12
CA ASP A 608 -17.17 12.98 26.56
C ASP A 608 -16.10 13.43 27.56
N ALA A 609 -15.26 14.40 27.17
CA ALA A 609 -14.14 14.88 27.98
C ALA A 609 -14.56 15.72 29.19
N ALA A 610 -15.84 16.09 29.30
CA ALA A 610 -16.36 16.78 30.49
C ALA A 610 -16.62 15.82 31.67
N ILE A 611 -16.69 14.51 31.38
CA ILE A 611 -16.83 13.40 32.35
C ILE A 611 -15.44 12.94 32.78
#